data_AF-A0A3C1UFZ5-F1
#
_entry.id   AF-A0A3C1UFZ5-F1
#
_cell.length_a   1.000
_cell.length_b   1.000
_cell.length_c   1.000
_cell.angle_alpha   90.00
_cell.angle_beta   90.00
_cell.angle_gamma   90.00
#
_symmetry.space_group_name_H-M   'P 1'
#
loop_
_entity.id
_entity.type
_entity.pdbx_description
1 polymer ?
#
loop_
_entity_poly.entity_id
_entity_poly.type
_entity_poly.pdbx_seq_one_letter_code
_entity_poly.pdbx_strand_id
1 'polypeptide(L)'
;MESREMSQSNNELEKDVTLNSESVQQDQVTELSEQKPEVAAAVTEEVVNQVSETQKVSEESLTNYAAMDKKQLVEVLQNLAQQPVNEVKEDVVRVRVAFAAIRKEELAKEKEAFIAKGNEEAAFAPAADELEEQFKSLYAEIKEKRAAYNAAQDALKAENLAKKREIISKINEIAEDADNVNRQYSTVQQLQQDFKAIGEVPSENDTEVWKSYQVAVERFYDLLKMNKELRDYDF
;
A
#
# COMPACT_ATOMS: atom_id res chain seq x y z
N MET A 1 30.15 -18.87 42.13
CA MET A 1 28.98 -18.34 42.86
C MET A 1 28.51 -17.16 42.03
N GLU A 2 27.31 -17.07 41.47
CA GLU A 2 26.07 -17.85 41.42
C GLU A 2 25.36 -17.31 40.16
N SER A 3 24.88 -18.18 39.28
CA SER A 3 23.44 -18.36 38.97
C SER A 3 22.86 -17.27 38.03
N ARG A 4 22.52 -17.63 36.77
CA ARG A 4 21.15 -18.04 36.30
C ARG A 4 20.16 -16.85 36.31
N GLU A 5 19.28 -16.58 35.35
CA GLU A 5 18.69 -17.31 34.23
C GLU A 5 17.79 -16.32 33.43
N MET A 6 17.60 -16.60 32.13
CA MET A 6 16.34 -16.54 31.33
C MET A 6 15.57 -15.20 31.24
N SER A 7 15.44 -14.59 30.06
CA SER A 7 14.55 -14.99 28.94
C SER A 7 13.06 -15.06 29.34
N GLN A 8 12.24 -14.15 28.79
CA GLN A 8 11.06 -14.52 28.01
C GLN A 8 10.37 -13.33 27.34
N SER A 9 9.69 -13.69 26.27
CA SER A 9 9.08 -12.92 25.18
C SER A 9 7.55 -12.82 25.38
N ASN A 10 6.91 -12.08 24.47
CA ASN A 10 5.48 -12.06 24.09
C ASN A 10 4.66 -10.89 24.65
N ASN A 11 4.17 -9.96 23.82
CA ASN A 11 3.11 -10.06 22.78
C ASN A 11 1.72 -9.96 23.41
N GLU A 12 1.06 -8.81 23.27
CA GLU A 12 -0.39 -8.67 23.47
C GLU A 12 -0.92 -7.61 22.50
N LEU A 13 -1.95 -8.04 21.77
CA LEU A 13 -2.70 -7.33 20.75
C LEU A 13 -4.18 -7.43 21.19
N GLU A 14 -4.90 -6.33 20.99
CA GLU A 14 -6.35 -6.18 20.87
C GLU A 14 -7.22 -5.69 22.04
N LYS A 15 -8.20 -4.88 21.59
CA LYS A 15 -9.50 -4.44 22.13
C LYS A 15 -9.51 -3.19 23.00
N ASP A 16 -10.12 -2.10 22.49
CA ASP A 16 -11.56 -1.90 22.67
C ASP A 16 -12.15 -0.84 21.73
N VAL A 17 -13.39 -1.08 21.30
CA VAL A 17 -14.27 -0.19 20.53
C VAL A 17 -15.43 0.13 21.46
N THR A 18 -15.70 1.40 21.75
CA THR A 18 -17.04 1.79 22.22
C THR A 18 -17.40 3.22 21.83
N LEU A 19 -18.58 3.32 21.22
CA LEU A 19 -19.32 4.50 20.80
C LEU A 19 -20.15 5.10 21.95
N ASN A 20 -20.82 6.22 21.64
CA ASN A 20 -21.85 6.99 22.35
C ASN A 20 -21.33 7.99 23.40
N SER A 21 -21.94 9.16 23.65
CA SER A 21 -22.91 10.05 22.99
C SER A 21 -23.33 11.08 24.04
N GLU A 22 -23.43 12.38 23.72
CA GLU A 22 -24.35 13.42 24.27
C GLU A 22 -23.80 14.80 23.88
N SER A 23 -24.44 15.55 22.97
CA SER A 23 -25.66 16.40 23.10
C SER A 23 -25.31 17.85 23.52
N VAL A 24 -25.20 18.80 22.57
CA VAL A 24 -26.20 19.77 22.02
C VAL A 24 -26.28 21.11 22.78
N GLN A 25 -26.09 22.22 22.04
CA GLN A 25 -26.83 23.52 22.00
C GLN A 25 -25.84 24.65 21.59
N GLN A 26 -25.83 25.27 20.40
CA GLN A 26 -26.81 25.95 19.52
C GLN A 26 -26.91 27.47 19.77
N ASP A 27 -26.68 28.25 18.68
CA ASP A 27 -27.20 29.59 18.28
C ASP A 27 -26.08 30.46 17.66
N GLN A 28 -26.17 31.19 16.53
CA GLN A 28 -27.19 31.50 15.50
C GLN A 28 -26.43 31.97 14.22
N VAL A 29 -26.72 31.45 13.01
CA VAL A 29 -27.53 32.00 11.87
C VAL A 29 -27.02 33.27 11.18
N THR A 30 -26.61 33.15 9.90
CA THR A 30 -27.09 33.90 8.69
C THR A 30 -26.36 33.34 7.45
N GLU A 31 -26.94 32.42 6.66
CA GLU A 31 -27.86 32.60 5.52
C GLU A 31 -27.19 33.17 4.25
N LEU A 32 -27.02 32.34 3.19
CA LEU A 32 -27.20 32.68 1.77
C LEU A 32 -27.01 31.48 0.82
N SER A 33 -28.16 31.04 0.29
CA SER A 33 -28.45 30.61 -1.09
C SER A 33 -27.80 29.34 -1.68
N GLU A 34 -28.67 28.35 -1.84
CA GLU A 34 -28.59 27.18 -2.72
C GLU A 34 -28.64 27.56 -4.21
N GLN A 35 -28.01 26.74 -5.07
CA GLN A 35 -28.62 26.25 -6.32
C GLN A 35 -27.77 25.12 -6.96
N LYS A 36 -28.35 23.92 -7.00
CA LYS A 36 -27.93 22.75 -7.79
C LYS A 36 -29.08 22.45 -8.76
N PRO A 37 -28.86 22.24 -10.06
CA PRO A 37 -29.89 21.69 -10.92
C PRO A 37 -29.80 20.16 -11.00
N GLU A 38 -30.95 19.55 -10.79
CA GLU A 38 -31.32 18.16 -11.04
C GLU A 38 -31.99 18.12 -12.43
N VAL A 39 -31.53 17.24 -13.33
CA VAL A 39 -32.30 16.81 -14.51
C VAL A 39 -32.27 15.29 -14.58
N ALA A 40 -33.46 14.70 -14.47
CA ALA A 40 -33.71 13.28 -14.53
C ALA A 40 -33.99 12.81 -15.97
N ALA A 41 -33.49 11.60 -16.26
CA ALA A 41 -34.06 10.54 -17.09
C ALA A 41 -34.38 10.78 -18.59
N ALA A 42 -33.62 10.11 -19.47
CA ALA A 42 -34.13 8.97 -20.28
C ALA A 42 -33.12 8.50 -21.36
N VAL A 43 -32.70 7.22 -21.25
CA VAL A 43 -32.44 6.25 -22.33
C VAL A 43 -31.25 6.57 -23.26
N THR A 44 -30.15 5.80 -23.27
CA THR A 44 -30.10 4.46 -23.88
C THR A 44 -29.13 3.49 -23.17
N GLU A 45 -29.58 2.24 -23.11
CA GLU A 45 -28.86 1.02 -22.72
C GLU A 45 -27.58 0.82 -23.56
N GLU A 46 -26.44 1.41 -23.21
CA GLU A 46 -25.16 1.02 -23.80
C GLU A 46 -23.90 1.27 -22.94
N VAL A 47 -24.08 1.64 -21.66
CA VAL A 47 -22.94 2.01 -20.78
C VAL A 47 -22.79 1.08 -19.56
N VAL A 48 -23.69 0.10 -19.38
CA VAL A 48 -23.58 -0.88 -18.28
C VAL A 48 -22.51 -1.96 -18.54
N ASN A 49 -21.91 -1.99 -19.73
CA ASN A 49 -20.98 -3.06 -20.12
C ASN A 49 -19.49 -2.68 -20.10
N GLN A 50 -19.09 -1.58 -19.46
CA GLN A 50 -17.67 -1.18 -19.33
C GLN A 50 -17.19 -0.92 -17.89
N VAL A 51 -17.93 -1.39 -16.88
CA VAL A 51 -17.43 -1.47 -15.48
C VAL A 51 -17.02 -2.89 -15.10
N SER A 52 -16.96 -3.80 -16.08
CA SER A 52 -16.68 -5.23 -15.90
C SER A 52 -15.28 -5.67 -16.32
N GLU A 53 -14.33 -4.74 -16.49
CA GLU A 53 -12.95 -5.05 -16.92
C GLU A 53 -11.86 -4.70 -15.90
N THR A 54 -12.20 -4.52 -14.63
CA THR A 54 -11.21 -4.54 -13.53
C THR A 54 -11.53 -5.55 -12.43
N GLN A 55 -12.59 -6.34 -12.60
CA GLN A 55 -12.83 -7.56 -11.84
C GLN A 55 -12.48 -8.77 -12.70
N LYS A 56 -11.18 -8.98 -12.93
CA LYS A 56 -10.71 -10.23 -13.56
C LYS A 56 -9.33 -10.69 -13.10
N VAL A 57 -9.01 -10.50 -11.82
CA VAL A 57 -7.97 -11.30 -11.12
C VAL A 57 -8.34 -11.39 -9.64
N SER A 58 -9.23 -12.31 -9.28
CA SER A 58 -9.38 -12.92 -7.94
C SER A 58 -10.69 -13.70 -7.89
N GLU A 59 -10.86 -14.65 -8.83
CA GLU A 59 -11.48 -15.89 -8.41
C GLU A 59 -10.46 -16.51 -7.45
N GLU A 60 -10.76 -16.44 -6.16
CA GLU A 60 -9.99 -17.09 -5.10
C GLU A 60 -9.69 -18.52 -5.53
N SER A 61 -8.46 -18.74 -5.95
CA SER A 61 -7.85 -20.05 -5.90
C SER A 61 -7.82 -20.43 -4.43
N LEU A 62 -8.89 -21.06 -3.96
CA LEU A 62 -8.96 -21.84 -2.72
C LEU A 62 -8.12 -23.10 -2.92
N THR A 63 -6.89 -22.95 -3.41
CA THR A 63 -5.94 -24.06 -3.48
C THR A 63 -5.69 -24.48 -2.04
N ASN A 64 -6.17 -25.67 -1.70
CA ASN A 64 -6.01 -26.22 -0.36
C ASN A 64 -4.58 -26.76 -0.21
N TYR A 65 -3.63 -25.87 0.06
CA TYR A 65 -2.24 -26.23 0.32
C TYR A 65 -2.10 -27.18 1.52
N ALA A 66 -3.03 -27.15 2.48
CA ALA A 66 -2.99 -28.05 3.64
C ALA A 66 -3.25 -29.53 3.28
N ALA A 67 -3.82 -29.82 2.11
CA ALA A 67 -4.00 -31.18 1.60
C ALA A 67 -2.82 -31.68 0.75
N MET A 68 -1.84 -30.82 0.46
CA MET A 68 -0.67 -31.18 -0.35
C MET A 68 0.41 -31.84 0.51
N ASP A 69 1.20 -32.73 -0.11
CA ASP A 69 2.38 -33.28 0.53
C ASP A 69 3.57 -32.30 0.50
N LYS A 70 4.63 -32.63 1.23
CA LYS A 70 5.80 -31.75 1.35
C LYS A 70 6.45 -31.43 0.00
N LYS A 71 6.56 -32.40 -0.89
CA LYS A 71 7.22 -32.22 -2.18
C LYS A 71 6.40 -31.28 -3.07
N GLN A 72 5.08 -31.49 -3.10
CA GLN A 72 4.15 -30.63 -3.81
C GLN A 72 4.23 -29.18 -3.32
N LEU A 73 4.33 -28.96 -2.00
CA LEU A 73 4.47 -27.61 -1.44
C LEU A 73 5.77 -26.92 -1.85
N VAL A 74 6.89 -27.66 -1.97
CA VAL A 74 8.16 -27.12 -2.46
C VAL A 74 8.05 -26.76 -3.96
N GLU A 75 7.44 -27.62 -4.77
CA GLU A 75 7.20 -27.34 -6.20
C GLU A 75 6.28 -26.11 -6.38
N VAL A 76 5.24 -25.98 -5.57
CA VAL A 76 4.39 -24.77 -5.55
C VAL A 76 5.22 -23.55 -5.18
N LEU A 77 6.01 -23.59 -4.10
CA LEU A 77 6.83 -22.44 -3.68
C LEU A 77 7.83 -22.05 -4.78
N GLN A 78 8.41 -23.03 -5.48
CA GLN A 78 9.31 -22.80 -6.61
C GLN A 78 8.61 -22.06 -7.75
N ASN A 79 7.36 -22.42 -8.08
CA ASN A 79 6.57 -21.71 -9.08
C ASN A 79 6.22 -20.29 -8.64
N LEU A 80 5.84 -20.11 -7.37
CA LEU A 80 5.56 -18.78 -6.80
C LEU A 80 6.80 -17.88 -6.83
N ALA A 81 8.01 -18.44 -6.68
CA ALA A 81 9.27 -17.68 -6.75
C ALA A 81 9.54 -17.05 -8.12
N GLN A 82 8.88 -17.54 -9.18
CA GLN A 82 9.00 -17.00 -10.55
C GLN A 82 7.95 -15.94 -10.88
N GLN A 83 6.98 -15.73 -10.01
CA GLN A 83 5.88 -14.78 -10.22
C GLN A 83 6.16 -13.42 -9.55
N PRO A 84 5.44 -12.35 -9.95
CA PRO A 84 5.54 -11.06 -9.29
C PRO A 84 5.24 -11.16 -7.79
N VAL A 85 6.19 -10.73 -6.95
CA VAL A 85 6.12 -10.89 -5.48
C VAL A 85 4.92 -10.19 -4.83
N ASN A 86 4.36 -9.17 -5.49
CA ASN A 86 3.15 -8.46 -5.05
C ASN A 86 1.87 -9.29 -5.26
N GLU A 87 1.87 -10.23 -6.19
CA GLU A 87 0.71 -11.07 -6.53
C GLU A 87 0.66 -12.35 -5.69
N VAL A 88 1.82 -12.91 -5.34
CA VAL A 88 1.91 -14.22 -4.65
C VAL A 88 2.00 -14.16 -3.12
N LYS A 89 1.88 -12.97 -2.53
CA LYS A 89 2.13 -12.75 -1.09
C LYS A 89 1.31 -13.66 -0.18
N GLU A 90 0.04 -13.91 -0.53
CA GLU A 90 -0.89 -14.71 0.26
C GLU A 90 -0.61 -16.21 0.11
N ASP A 91 -0.38 -16.66 -1.12
CA ASP A 91 -0.05 -18.05 -1.43
C ASP A 91 1.25 -18.48 -0.75
N VAL A 92 2.28 -17.63 -0.79
CA VAL A 92 3.55 -17.90 -0.11
C VAL A 92 3.35 -18.08 1.40
N VAL A 93 2.47 -17.29 2.02
CA VAL A 93 2.13 -17.44 3.45
C VAL A 93 1.37 -18.75 3.70
N ARG A 94 0.38 -19.08 2.88
CA ARG A 94 -0.41 -20.30 3.02
C ARG A 94 0.45 -21.56 2.83
N VAL A 95 1.31 -21.59 1.82
CA VAL A 95 2.27 -22.68 1.56
C VAL A 95 3.23 -22.85 2.73
N ARG A 96 3.75 -21.75 3.30
CA ARG A 96 4.61 -21.81 4.49
C ARG A 96 3.92 -22.40 5.71
N VAL A 97 2.66 -22.03 5.94
CA VAL A 97 1.88 -22.58 7.06
C VAL A 97 1.64 -24.08 6.87
N ALA A 98 1.25 -24.51 5.66
CA ALA A 98 1.06 -25.92 5.33
C ALA A 98 2.35 -26.73 5.50
N PHE A 99 3.48 -26.23 4.99
CA PHE A 99 4.78 -26.89 5.11
C PHE A 99 5.21 -27.04 6.58
N ALA A 100 5.05 -25.98 7.38
CA ALA A 100 5.38 -26.00 8.80
C ALA A 100 4.53 -26.98 9.60
N ALA A 101 3.25 -27.15 9.25
CA ALA A 101 2.37 -28.14 9.88
C ALA A 101 2.87 -29.56 9.63
N ILE A 102 3.21 -29.90 8.38
CA ILE A 102 3.77 -31.21 8.02
C ILE A 102 5.09 -31.46 8.76
N ARG A 103 6.01 -30.50 8.76
CA ARG A 103 7.32 -30.67 9.42
C ARG A 103 7.17 -30.81 10.94
N LYS A 104 6.23 -30.10 11.56
CA LYS A 104 5.93 -30.25 12.98
C LYS A 104 5.48 -31.68 13.32
N GLU A 105 4.62 -32.28 12.51
CA GLU A 105 4.16 -33.66 12.72
C GLU A 105 5.27 -34.69 12.53
N GLU A 106 6.11 -34.51 11.50
CA GLU A 106 7.25 -35.39 11.28
C GLU A 106 8.28 -35.31 12.41
N LEU A 107 8.62 -34.10 12.88
CA LEU A 107 9.52 -33.92 14.00
C LEU A 107 8.98 -34.57 15.27
N ALA A 108 7.67 -34.51 15.50
CA ALA A 108 7.04 -35.20 16.62
C ALA A 108 7.20 -36.73 16.50
N LYS A 109 6.99 -37.28 15.31
CA LYS A 109 7.18 -38.72 15.03
C LYS A 109 8.66 -39.15 15.14
N GLU A 110 9.58 -38.37 14.61
CA GLU A 110 11.03 -38.61 14.71
C GLU A 110 11.46 -38.64 16.17
N LYS A 111 10.99 -37.66 16.96
CA LYS A 111 11.26 -37.57 18.40
C LYS A 111 10.67 -38.73 19.19
N GLU A 112 9.42 -39.09 18.91
CA GLU A 112 8.76 -40.24 19.55
C GLU A 112 9.51 -41.55 19.24
N ALA A 113 9.87 -41.77 17.96
CA ALA A 113 10.65 -42.93 17.54
C ALA A 113 12.07 -42.93 18.15
N PHE A 114 12.66 -41.76 18.39
CA PHE A 114 13.96 -41.63 19.04
C PHE A 114 13.89 -42.01 20.53
N ILE A 115 12.85 -41.55 21.24
CA ILE A 115 12.59 -41.90 22.65
C ILE A 115 12.23 -43.37 22.80
N ALA A 116 11.43 -43.93 21.88
CA ALA A 116 11.04 -45.35 21.89
C ALA A 116 12.24 -46.32 21.76
N LYS A 117 13.37 -45.84 21.20
CA LYS A 117 14.64 -46.58 21.15
C LYS A 117 15.44 -46.51 22.46
N GLY A 118 14.91 -45.87 23.51
CA GLY A 118 15.54 -45.73 24.81
C GLY A 118 16.51 -44.56 24.94
N ASN A 119 16.53 -43.63 23.96
CA ASN A 119 17.35 -42.43 24.04
C ASN A 119 16.69 -41.35 24.90
N GLU A 120 17.50 -40.50 25.51
CA GLU A 120 17.01 -39.34 26.25
C GLU A 120 16.48 -38.25 25.31
N GLU A 121 15.33 -37.65 25.65
CA GLU A 121 14.68 -36.60 24.85
C GLU A 121 15.62 -35.42 24.54
N ALA A 122 16.44 -35.02 25.51
CA ALA A 122 17.38 -33.91 25.37
C ALA A 122 18.47 -34.16 24.32
N ALA A 123 18.70 -35.42 23.93
CA ALA A 123 19.67 -35.81 22.91
C ALA A 123 19.07 -35.84 21.50
N PHE A 124 17.77 -35.56 21.34
CA PHE A 124 17.11 -35.56 20.03
C PHE A 124 17.66 -34.43 19.14
N ALA A 125 18.11 -34.79 17.95
CA ALA A 125 18.44 -33.87 16.87
C ALA A 125 17.61 -34.24 15.63
N PRO A 126 16.92 -33.28 14.99
CA PRO A 126 16.21 -33.52 13.74
C PRO A 126 17.10 -34.10 12.65
N ALA A 127 16.54 -35.02 11.85
CA ALA A 127 17.22 -35.47 10.65
C ALA A 127 17.34 -34.34 9.62
N ALA A 128 18.43 -34.35 8.85
CA ALA A 128 18.56 -33.49 7.68
C ALA A 128 17.46 -33.84 6.65
N ASP A 129 16.86 -32.81 6.08
CA ASP A 129 15.76 -32.94 5.14
C ASP A 129 16.01 -32.02 3.93
N GLU A 130 16.29 -32.65 2.79
CA GLU A 130 16.59 -31.96 1.54
C GLU A 130 15.44 -31.03 1.09
N LEU A 131 14.19 -31.43 1.32
CA LEU A 131 13.03 -30.62 0.96
C LEU A 131 12.88 -29.42 1.90
N GLU A 132 13.27 -29.56 3.17
CA GLU A 132 13.31 -28.44 4.11
C GLU A 132 14.39 -27.43 3.73
N GLU A 133 15.57 -27.88 3.30
CA GLU A 133 16.62 -27.00 2.81
C GLU A 133 16.22 -26.26 1.53
N GLN A 134 15.61 -26.97 0.57
CA GLN A 134 15.06 -26.36 -0.65
C GLN A 134 13.98 -25.33 -0.33
N PHE A 135 13.05 -25.67 0.56
CA PHE A 135 12.00 -24.76 1.02
C PHE A 135 12.60 -23.48 1.63
N LYS A 136 13.57 -23.63 2.55
CA LYS A 136 14.23 -22.49 3.21
C LYS A 136 14.93 -21.59 2.20
N SER A 137 15.63 -22.18 1.23
CA SER A 137 16.32 -21.44 0.17
C SER A 137 15.34 -20.63 -0.69
N LEU A 138 14.30 -21.27 -1.21
CA LEU A 138 13.26 -20.61 -2.02
C LEU A 138 12.52 -19.52 -1.23
N TYR A 139 12.21 -19.79 0.04
CA TYR A 139 11.54 -18.82 0.89
C TYR A 139 12.42 -17.60 1.17
N ALA A 140 13.73 -17.79 1.37
CA ALA A 140 14.69 -16.70 1.52
C ALA A 140 14.78 -15.86 0.24
N GLU A 141 14.85 -16.50 -0.93
CA GLU A 141 14.84 -15.80 -2.23
C GLU A 141 13.59 -14.94 -2.43
N ILE A 142 12.41 -15.48 -2.15
CA ILE A 142 11.14 -14.73 -2.23
C ILE A 142 11.13 -13.55 -1.27
N LYS A 143 11.63 -13.75 -0.04
CA LYS A 143 11.73 -12.68 0.96
C LYS A 143 12.65 -11.55 0.48
N GLU A 144 13.80 -11.89 -0.12
CA GLU A 144 14.74 -10.93 -0.68
C GLU A 144 14.11 -10.15 -1.85
N LYS A 145 13.50 -10.85 -2.81
CA LYS A 145 12.76 -10.23 -3.93
C LYS A 145 11.66 -9.29 -3.44
N ARG A 146 10.92 -9.68 -2.40
CA ARG A 146 9.87 -8.83 -1.79
C ARG A 146 10.46 -7.59 -1.13
N ALA A 147 11.56 -7.73 -0.40
CA ALA A 147 12.24 -6.60 0.21
C ALA A 147 12.75 -5.61 -0.87
N ALA A 148 13.35 -6.12 -1.94
CA ALA A 148 13.81 -5.31 -3.07
C ALA A 148 12.65 -4.61 -3.78
N TYR A 149 11.53 -5.31 -4.01
CA TYR A 149 10.32 -4.71 -4.60
C TYR A 149 9.77 -3.56 -3.74
N ASN A 150 9.62 -3.78 -2.43
CA ASN A 150 9.12 -2.76 -1.53
C ASN A 150 10.06 -1.54 -1.50
N ALA A 151 11.37 -1.77 -1.39
CA ALA A 151 12.35 -0.68 -1.42
C ALA A 151 12.30 0.11 -2.73
N ALA A 152 12.09 -0.55 -3.87
CA ALA A 152 11.91 0.12 -5.16
C ALA A 152 10.62 0.94 -5.23
N GLN A 153 9.50 0.43 -4.67
CA GLN A 153 8.25 1.18 -4.57
C GLN A 153 8.40 2.42 -3.67
N ASP A 154 9.08 2.28 -2.54
CA ASP A 154 9.33 3.38 -1.61
C ASP A 154 10.22 4.46 -2.26
N ALA A 155 11.27 4.05 -2.96
CA ALA A 155 12.13 4.96 -3.72
C ALA A 155 11.36 5.71 -4.82
N LEU A 156 10.50 5.01 -5.57
CA LEU A 156 9.65 5.62 -6.60
C LEU A 156 8.69 6.65 -5.98
N LYS A 157 8.06 6.33 -4.85
CA LYS A 157 7.18 7.26 -4.12
C LYS A 157 7.94 8.50 -3.65
N ALA A 158 9.16 8.32 -3.13
CA ALA A 158 10.03 9.44 -2.74
C ALA A 158 10.42 10.33 -3.93
N GLU A 159 10.74 9.75 -5.08
CA GLU A 159 11.02 10.50 -6.31
C GLU A 159 9.78 11.30 -6.79
N ASN A 160 8.60 10.66 -6.78
CA ASN A 160 7.33 11.31 -7.10
C ASN A 160 7.05 12.49 -6.17
N LEU A 161 7.30 12.33 -4.87
CA LEU A 161 7.16 13.40 -3.89
C LEU A 161 8.07 14.60 -4.22
N ALA A 162 9.34 14.34 -4.54
CA ALA A 162 10.29 15.37 -4.92
C ALA A 162 9.81 16.15 -6.17
N LYS A 163 9.38 15.43 -7.22
CA LYS A 163 8.85 16.05 -8.45
C LYS A 163 7.59 16.89 -8.18
N LYS A 164 6.66 16.38 -7.36
CA LYS A 164 5.45 17.14 -7.00
C LYS A 164 5.80 18.42 -6.23
N ARG A 165 6.76 18.36 -5.30
CA ARG A 165 7.24 19.55 -4.57
C ARG A 165 7.95 20.56 -5.49
N GLU A 166 8.74 20.09 -6.45
CA GLU A 166 9.37 20.96 -7.44
C GLU A 166 8.33 21.70 -8.29
N ILE A 167 7.28 21.01 -8.73
CA ILE A 167 6.16 21.63 -9.46
C ILE A 167 5.49 22.71 -8.59
N ILE A 168 5.20 22.41 -7.32
CA ILE A 168 4.60 23.38 -6.39
C ILE A 168 5.51 24.61 -6.23
N SER A 169 6.84 24.42 -6.12
CA SER A 169 7.80 25.54 -6.07
C SER A 169 7.69 26.41 -7.31
N LYS A 170 7.71 25.81 -8.51
CA LYS A 170 7.61 26.54 -9.78
C LYS A 170 6.31 27.33 -9.91
N ILE A 171 5.18 26.75 -9.47
CA ILE A 171 3.90 27.48 -9.48
C ILE A 171 3.96 28.67 -8.53
N ASN A 172 4.53 28.51 -7.33
CA ASN A 172 4.69 29.62 -6.39
C ASN A 172 5.63 30.71 -6.93
N GLU A 173 6.76 30.35 -7.54
CA GLU A 173 7.68 31.30 -8.17
C GLU A 173 6.98 32.12 -9.27
N ILE A 174 6.15 31.48 -10.10
CA ILE A 174 5.34 32.18 -11.10
C ILE A 174 4.29 33.09 -10.43
N ALA A 175 3.71 32.65 -9.31
CA ALA A 175 2.75 33.43 -8.53
C ALA A 175 3.39 34.58 -7.73
N GLU A 176 4.72 34.71 -7.71
CA GLU A 176 5.43 35.86 -7.15
C GLU A 176 5.78 36.91 -8.22
N ASP A 177 5.78 36.55 -9.50
CA ASP A 177 6.05 37.44 -10.64
C ASP A 177 4.75 38.00 -11.25
N ALA A 178 4.23 39.06 -10.62
CA ALA A 178 3.02 39.75 -11.06
C ALA A 178 3.11 40.31 -12.49
N ASP A 179 4.30 40.70 -12.95
CA ASP A 179 4.48 41.34 -14.25
C ASP A 179 4.39 40.32 -15.40
N ASN A 180 4.82 39.07 -15.16
CA ASN A 180 4.84 38.02 -16.18
C ASN A 180 3.76 36.94 -16.01
N VAL A 181 2.93 37.00 -14.97
CA VAL A 181 1.91 35.98 -14.64
C VAL A 181 1.05 35.54 -15.84
N ASN A 182 0.61 36.49 -16.69
CA ASN A 182 -0.20 36.19 -17.88
C ASN A 182 0.56 35.37 -18.94
N ARG A 183 1.86 35.62 -19.12
CA ARG A 183 2.69 34.91 -20.11
C ARG A 183 2.98 33.48 -19.68
N GLN A 184 2.92 33.21 -18.38
CA GLN A 184 3.19 31.90 -17.78
C GLN A 184 1.95 31.02 -17.64
N TYR A 185 0.77 31.46 -18.11
CA TYR A 185 -0.46 30.66 -18.01
C TYR A 185 -0.32 29.25 -18.60
N SER A 186 0.24 29.12 -19.80
CA SER A 186 0.46 27.82 -20.43
C SER A 186 1.43 26.95 -19.64
N THR A 187 2.46 27.57 -19.04
CA THR A 187 3.43 26.88 -18.18
C THR A 187 2.73 26.30 -16.94
N VAL A 188 1.88 27.09 -16.28
CA VAL A 188 1.13 26.63 -15.10
C VAL A 188 0.09 25.55 -15.47
N GLN A 189 -0.53 25.63 -16.65
CA GLN A 189 -1.38 24.55 -17.16
C GLN A 189 -0.59 23.24 -17.32
N GLN A 190 0.61 23.29 -17.91
CA GLN A 190 1.47 22.12 -18.06
C GLN A 190 1.88 21.56 -16.70
N LEU A 191 2.32 22.42 -15.77
CA LEU A 191 2.70 22.02 -14.41
C LEU A 191 1.55 21.33 -13.66
N GLN A 192 0.31 21.79 -13.80
CA GLN A 192 -0.86 21.12 -13.22
C GLN A 192 -1.13 19.74 -13.85
N GLN A 193 -0.91 19.58 -15.16
CA GLN A 193 -1.03 18.29 -15.84
C GLN A 193 0.06 17.32 -15.35
N ASP A 194 1.31 17.78 -15.29
CA ASP A 194 2.45 17.00 -14.80
C ASP A 194 2.22 16.57 -13.35
N PHE A 195 1.72 17.46 -12.50
CA PHE A 195 1.40 17.15 -11.10
C PHE A 195 0.39 16.00 -10.97
N LYS A 196 -0.65 16.00 -11.82
CA LYS A 196 -1.68 14.95 -11.85
C LYS A 196 -1.19 13.65 -12.48
N ALA A 197 -0.24 13.74 -13.42
CA ALA A 197 0.35 12.59 -14.08
C ALA A 197 1.37 11.84 -13.20
N ILE A 198 2.02 12.53 -12.26
CA ILE A 198 2.90 11.89 -11.28
C ILE A 198 2.09 11.00 -10.35
N GLY A 199 2.54 9.76 -10.20
CA GLY A 199 1.89 8.73 -9.39
C GLY A 199 1.87 9.01 -7.88
N GLU A 200 1.69 7.94 -7.12
CA GLU A 200 1.59 7.99 -5.65
C GLU A 200 2.84 8.57 -5.01
N VAL A 201 2.64 9.24 -3.86
CA VAL A 201 3.68 9.72 -2.95
C VAL A 201 3.59 8.91 -1.64
N PRO A 202 4.55 9.05 -0.69
CA PRO A 202 4.42 8.45 0.62
C PRO A 202 3.12 8.91 1.29
N SER A 203 2.39 7.99 1.92
CA SER A 203 1.08 8.26 2.52
C SER A 203 1.13 9.37 3.57
N GLU A 204 2.27 9.52 4.26
CA GLU A 204 2.53 10.57 5.23
C GLU A 204 2.52 11.98 4.61
N ASN A 205 2.85 12.11 3.32
CA ASN A 205 2.94 13.39 2.62
C ASN A 205 1.77 13.68 1.69
N ASP A 206 0.90 12.70 1.42
CA ASP A 206 -0.16 12.83 0.41
C ASP A 206 -1.06 14.05 0.65
N THR A 207 -1.56 14.21 1.88
CA THR A 207 -2.41 15.34 2.26
C THR A 207 -1.66 16.68 2.25
N GLU A 208 -0.41 16.70 2.70
CA GLU A 208 0.43 17.92 2.76
C GLU A 208 0.72 18.46 1.36
N VAL A 209 1.14 17.56 0.46
CA VAL A 209 1.45 17.89 -0.95
C VAL A 209 0.20 18.38 -1.68
N TRP A 210 -0.93 17.72 -1.49
CA TRP A 210 -2.19 18.12 -2.10
C TRP A 210 -2.61 19.52 -1.67
N LYS A 211 -2.64 19.81 -0.37
CA LYS A 211 -2.99 21.14 0.15
C LYS A 211 -2.03 22.22 -0.34
N SER A 212 -0.73 21.94 -0.33
CA SER A 212 0.30 22.88 -0.79
C SER A 212 0.14 23.21 -2.27
N TYR A 213 -0.20 22.20 -3.09
CA TYR A 213 -0.54 22.40 -4.48
C TYR A 213 -1.79 23.26 -4.67
N GLN A 214 -2.87 23.00 -3.93
CA GLN A 214 -4.10 23.80 -4.02
C GLN A 214 -3.83 25.28 -3.71
N VAL A 215 -3.10 25.57 -2.63
CA VAL A 215 -2.75 26.93 -2.24
C VAL A 215 -1.89 27.61 -3.30
N ALA A 216 -0.91 26.92 -3.88
CA ALA A 216 -0.06 27.48 -4.93
C ALA A 216 -0.87 27.84 -6.19
N VAL A 217 -1.79 26.96 -6.59
CA VAL A 217 -2.66 27.18 -7.75
C VAL A 217 -3.66 28.31 -7.50
N GLU A 218 -4.26 28.39 -6.32
CA GLU A 218 -5.16 29.47 -5.91
C GLU A 218 -4.46 30.83 -6.00
N ARG A 219 -3.27 30.95 -5.40
CA ARG A 219 -2.45 32.17 -5.46
C ARG A 219 -2.17 32.62 -6.90
N PHE A 220 -1.83 31.68 -7.77
CA PHE A 220 -1.58 31.98 -9.19
C PHE A 220 -2.83 32.57 -9.87
N TYR A 221 -4.00 31.97 -9.68
CA TYR A 221 -5.23 32.45 -10.31
C TYR A 221 -5.75 33.76 -9.71
N ASP A 222 -5.58 33.97 -8.41
CA ASP A 222 -5.88 35.25 -7.76
C ASP A 222 -5.03 36.37 -8.37
N LEU A 223 -3.72 36.14 -8.53
CA LEU A 223 -2.82 37.10 -9.15
C LEU A 223 -3.15 37.35 -10.62
N LEU A 224 -3.47 36.29 -11.37
CA LEU A 224 -3.89 36.40 -12.76
C LEU A 224 -5.15 37.27 -12.90
N LYS A 225 -6.12 37.08 -12.01
CA LYS A 225 -7.37 37.86 -11.98
C LYS A 225 -7.09 39.32 -11.65
N MET A 226 -6.29 39.60 -10.62
CA MET A 226 -5.92 40.97 -10.24
C MET A 226 -5.16 41.69 -11.36
N ASN A 227 -4.21 41.02 -12.02
CA ASN A 227 -3.46 41.62 -13.14
C ASN A 227 -4.38 41.93 -14.33
N LYS A 228 -5.35 41.06 -14.60
CA LYS A 228 -6.36 41.29 -15.64
C LYS A 228 -7.24 42.49 -15.30
N GLU A 229 -7.77 42.57 -14.08
CA GLU A 229 -8.59 43.69 -13.63
C GLU A 229 -7.83 45.02 -13.71
N LEU A 230 -6.58 45.07 -13.22
CA LEU A 230 -5.73 46.26 -13.31
C LEU A 230 -5.57 46.76 -14.75
N ARG A 231 -5.37 45.83 -15.69
CA ARG A 231 -5.25 46.16 -17.11
C ARG A 231 -6.56 46.68 -17.69
N ASP A 232 -7.69 46.06 -17.34
CA ASP A 232 -9.00 46.48 -17.83
C ASP A 232 -9.40 47.90 -17.32
N TYR A 233 -8.80 48.39 -16.22
CA TYR A 233 -8.98 49.76 -15.71
C TYR A 233 -8.08 50.82 -16.38
N ASP A 234 -6.97 50.43 -17.01
CA ASP A 234 -6.00 51.34 -17.66
C ASP A 234 -6.35 51.67 -19.14
N PHE A 235 -7.45 51.12 -19.66
CA PHE A 235 -7.97 51.35 -21.03
C PHE A 235 -9.27 52.16 -21.04
#